data_AF-A0A348Y7N6-F1
#
_entry.id   AF-A0A348Y7N6-F1
#
_cell.length_a   1.000
_cell.length_b   1.000
_cell.length_c   1.000
_cell.angle_alpha   90.00
_cell.angle_beta   90.00
_cell.angle_gamma   90.00
#
_symmetry.space_group_name_H-M   'P 1'
#
loop_
_entity.id
_entity.type
_entity.pdbx_description
1 polymer ?
#
loop_
_entity_poly.entity_id
_entity_poly.type
_entity_poly.pdbx_seq_one_letter_code
_entity_poly.pdbx_strand_id
1 'polypeptide(L)'
;MQGIKPLNECMYCGTIEDLTDEHIIPLALWGDIILPKSSCKSCAEITSKIERKVLKGFMQDTRNVANAPSRRKNKRPKSVERTLLNQDGTSFQKTFSLNESYSILTVPEFSKATIFGGATIVQGINVIGHQQLAFGVNMFEFLEDNNAQGIQESTSIDVISFARLLAKIAYGMAVLHNGIFPREESPILPIILNESDDVGFWIGSSDSLLSESKAKHLVLTKHQKYSFSYVHTKSIIQLFNGSELEAFEVAVRVPNWKSIYENNFSLTNTNNRKENEFYFQSTHTESHSKLQTDGKITIKPS
;
A
#
# COMPACT_ATOMS: atom_id res chain seq x y z
N MET A 1 11.12 1.81 -27.07
CA MET A 1 10.49 2.98 -26.42
C MET A 1 11.28 4.21 -26.81
N GLN A 2 10.64 5.24 -27.37
CA GLN A 2 11.25 6.57 -27.43
C GLN A 2 11.59 6.98 -26.00
N GLY A 3 12.77 7.57 -25.78
CA GLY A 3 13.19 7.98 -24.44
C GLY A 3 12.19 8.97 -23.83
N ILE A 4 11.84 8.75 -22.55
CA ILE A 4 11.02 9.70 -21.79
C ILE A 4 11.76 11.03 -21.76
N LYS A 5 11.10 12.11 -22.20
CA LYS A 5 11.71 13.44 -22.22
C LYS A 5 11.86 13.96 -20.78
N PRO A 6 12.91 14.75 -20.49
CA PRO A 6 13.03 15.40 -19.19
C PRO A 6 11.87 16.36 -18.93
N LEU A 7 11.37 16.39 -17.69
CA LEU A 7 10.29 17.31 -17.29
C LEU A 7 10.80 18.75 -17.18
N ASN A 8 12.04 18.93 -16.69
CA ASN A 8 12.68 20.23 -16.44
C ASN A 8 11.94 21.11 -15.41
N GLU A 9 11.06 20.51 -14.61
CA GLU A 9 10.53 21.09 -13.37
C GLU A 9 10.22 19.95 -12.40
N CYS A 10 10.23 20.26 -11.10
CA CYS A 10 9.84 19.31 -10.08
C CYS A 10 8.33 19.06 -10.17
N MET A 11 7.95 17.81 -10.41
CA MET A 11 6.54 17.43 -10.50
C MET A 11 5.79 17.64 -9.18
N TYR A 12 6.49 17.63 -8.05
CA TYR A 12 5.87 17.79 -6.73
C TYR A 12 5.63 19.27 -6.34
N CYS A 13 6.65 20.12 -6.47
CA CYS A 13 6.59 21.51 -5.98
C CYS A 13 6.78 22.59 -7.07
N GLY A 14 7.25 22.22 -8.26
CA GLY A 14 7.40 23.13 -9.39
C GLY A 14 8.67 23.95 -9.46
N THR A 15 9.62 23.76 -8.53
CA THR A 15 10.95 24.36 -8.74
C THR A 15 11.62 23.79 -9.98
N ILE A 16 12.45 24.60 -10.63
CA ILE A 16 13.27 24.22 -11.79
C ILE A 16 14.74 23.97 -11.40
N GLU A 17 15.06 24.11 -10.12
CA GLU A 17 16.41 24.02 -9.57
C GLU A 17 16.70 22.63 -8.98
N ASP A 18 17.98 22.24 -8.99
CA ASP A 18 18.49 20.99 -8.39
C ASP A 18 17.67 19.74 -8.76
N LEU A 19 17.29 19.65 -10.04
CA LEU A 19 16.48 18.56 -10.54
C LEU A 19 17.28 17.26 -10.64
N THR A 20 16.62 16.18 -10.24
CA THR A 20 17.10 14.80 -10.24
C THR A 20 16.08 13.92 -10.98
N ASP A 21 16.46 12.67 -11.21
CA ASP A 21 15.60 11.69 -11.87
C ASP A 21 14.72 10.97 -10.85
N GLU A 22 13.43 10.86 -11.13
CA GLU A 22 12.47 10.16 -10.28
C GLU A 22 12.13 8.79 -10.87
N HIS A 23 12.29 7.72 -10.09
CA HIS A 23 11.68 6.44 -10.48
C HIS A 23 10.19 6.51 -10.14
N ILE A 24 9.27 6.11 -11.02
CA ILE A 24 7.85 6.12 -10.66
C ILE A 24 7.56 5.00 -9.65
N ILE A 25 7.87 3.76 -10.03
CA ILE A 25 7.93 2.61 -9.12
C ILE A 25 9.38 2.49 -8.64
N PRO A 26 9.65 2.34 -7.34
CA PRO A 26 11.02 2.20 -6.85
C PRO A 26 11.75 1.05 -7.56
N LEU A 27 13.03 1.24 -7.92
CA LEU A 27 13.88 0.18 -8.48
C LEU A 27 13.88 -1.10 -7.63
N ALA A 28 13.80 -0.90 -6.32
CA ALA A 28 13.69 -1.91 -5.28
C ALA A 28 12.45 -2.83 -5.38
N LEU A 29 11.44 -2.41 -6.14
CA LEU A 29 10.24 -3.15 -6.53
C LEU A 29 10.25 -3.38 -8.05
N TRP A 30 11.40 -3.72 -8.63
CA TRP A 30 11.54 -3.97 -10.07
C TRP A 30 11.02 -2.85 -11.00
N GLY A 31 10.90 -1.62 -10.50
CA GLY A 31 10.50 -0.47 -11.30
C GLY A 31 11.62 -0.04 -12.24
N ASP A 32 11.27 0.19 -13.50
CA ASP A 32 12.19 0.56 -14.59
C ASP A 32 11.83 1.88 -15.29
N ILE A 33 10.68 2.48 -14.94
CA ILE A 33 10.26 3.77 -15.47
C ILE A 33 10.88 4.91 -14.66
N ILE A 34 11.67 5.73 -15.32
CA ILE A 34 12.35 6.90 -14.77
C ILE A 34 11.87 8.15 -15.50
N LEU A 35 11.44 9.16 -14.75
CA LEU A 35 11.17 10.51 -15.22
C LEU A 35 12.46 11.34 -15.07
N PRO A 36 13.10 11.78 -16.18
CA PRO A 36 14.34 12.53 -16.07
C PRO A 36 14.09 13.97 -15.62
N LYS A 37 14.95 14.52 -14.76
CA LYS A 37 14.85 15.91 -14.25
C LYS A 37 13.43 16.29 -13.80
N SER A 38 12.83 15.48 -12.93
CA SER A 38 11.42 15.57 -12.56
C SER A 38 11.18 15.73 -11.06
N SER A 39 12.20 15.61 -10.22
CA SER A 39 12.09 15.90 -8.78
C SER A 39 13.29 16.72 -8.33
N CYS A 40 13.04 17.81 -7.61
CA CYS A 40 14.12 18.55 -6.99
C CYS A 40 14.69 17.76 -5.81
N LYS A 41 15.92 18.09 -5.40
CA LYS A 41 16.60 17.40 -4.31
C LYS A 41 15.77 17.32 -3.00
N SER A 42 15.08 18.37 -2.60
CA SER A 42 14.28 18.38 -1.37
C SER A 42 13.09 17.41 -1.43
N CYS A 43 12.33 17.42 -2.52
CA CYS A 43 11.23 16.47 -2.71
C CYS A 43 11.75 15.04 -2.87
N ALA A 44 12.86 14.84 -3.59
CA ALA A 44 13.51 13.53 -3.74
C ALA A 44 13.96 12.96 -2.38
N GLU A 45 14.41 13.80 -1.44
CA GLU A 45 14.73 13.38 -0.09
C GLU A 45 13.50 12.91 0.70
N ILE A 46 12.36 13.59 0.55
CA ILE A 46 11.08 13.22 1.18
C ILE A 46 10.60 11.87 0.63
N THR A 47 10.50 11.73 -0.69
CA THR A 47 10.03 10.49 -1.33
C THR A 47 10.98 9.33 -1.04
N SER A 48 12.29 9.57 -1.05
CA SER A 48 13.28 8.58 -0.65
C SER A 48 13.13 8.14 0.81
N LYS A 49 12.71 9.01 1.73
CA LYS A 49 12.43 8.62 3.13
C LYS A 49 11.21 7.69 3.20
N ILE A 50 10.13 8.02 2.50
CA ILE A 50 8.92 7.18 2.39
C ILE A 50 9.27 5.80 1.84
N GLU A 51 9.96 5.76 0.69
CA GLU A 51 10.42 4.52 0.07
C GLU A 51 11.27 3.69 1.02
N ARG A 52 12.23 4.29 1.72
CA ARG A 52 13.09 3.56 2.67
C ARG A 52 12.29 2.95 3.82
N LYS A 53 11.28 3.63 4.37
CA LYS A 53 10.47 3.08 5.46
C LYS A 53 9.75 1.80 5.05
N VAL A 54 9.20 1.77 3.84
CA VAL A 54 8.52 0.57 3.31
C VAL A 54 9.54 -0.51 2.94
N LEU A 55 10.52 -0.14 2.11
CA LEU A 55 11.41 -1.09 1.43
C LEU A 55 12.50 -1.65 2.34
N LYS A 56 12.89 -0.93 3.39
CA LYS A 56 13.77 -1.43 4.46
C LYS A 56 13.00 -1.78 5.74
N GLY A 57 11.68 -1.58 5.76
CA GLY A 57 10.81 -2.07 6.81
C GLY A 57 10.31 -3.45 6.45
N PHE A 58 8.99 -3.61 6.44
CA PHE A 58 8.33 -4.90 6.26
C PHE A 58 8.60 -5.60 4.92
N MET A 59 9.08 -4.89 3.88
CA MET A 59 9.41 -5.53 2.60
C MET A 59 10.87 -6.00 2.50
N GLN A 60 11.73 -5.70 3.48
CA GLN A 60 13.17 -5.93 3.33
C GLN A 60 13.51 -7.40 3.12
N ASP A 61 12.92 -8.27 3.92
CA ASP A 61 13.19 -9.71 3.90
C ASP A 61 12.79 -10.31 2.56
N THR A 62 11.53 -10.08 2.15
CA THR A 62 11.01 -10.53 0.86
C THR A 62 11.86 -10.03 -0.30
N ARG A 63 12.29 -8.75 -0.29
CA ARG A 63 13.15 -8.21 -1.34
C ARG A 63 14.52 -8.89 -1.41
N ASN A 64 15.02 -9.41 -0.30
CA ASN A 64 16.28 -10.15 -0.28
C ASN A 64 16.09 -11.56 -0.84
N VAL A 65 15.08 -12.29 -0.34
CA VAL A 65 14.74 -13.65 -0.81
C VAL A 65 14.36 -13.65 -2.30
N ALA A 66 13.52 -12.71 -2.73
CA ALA A 66 13.12 -12.54 -4.13
C ALA A 66 14.24 -11.97 -5.03
N ASN A 67 15.44 -11.72 -4.48
CA ASN A 67 16.56 -11.14 -5.21
C ASN A 67 16.22 -9.85 -5.97
N ALA A 68 15.43 -8.96 -5.36
CA ALA A 68 14.97 -7.72 -5.98
C ALA A 68 16.15 -6.83 -6.45
N PRO A 69 15.98 -5.89 -7.39
CA PRO A 69 17.07 -5.03 -7.80
C PRO A 69 17.58 -4.15 -6.64
N SER A 70 18.90 -3.93 -6.62
CA SER A 70 19.57 -3.12 -5.61
C SER A 70 20.83 -2.48 -6.20
N ARG A 71 21.06 -1.20 -5.87
CA ARG A 71 22.31 -0.49 -6.20
C ARG A 71 23.48 -0.92 -5.31
N ARG A 72 23.21 -1.60 -4.18
CA ARG A 72 24.21 -2.04 -3.20
C ARG A 72 24.15 -3.56 -3.00
N LYS A 73 24.19 -4.33 -4.10
CA LYS A 73 24.07 -5.81 -4.06
C LYS A 73 25.04 -6.46 -3.07
N ASN A 74 26.28 -5.96 -2.99
CA ASN A 74 27.32 -6.48 -2.09
C ASN A 74 27.04 -6.22 -0.59
N LYS A 75 26.07 -5.37 -0.26
CA LYS A 75 25.63 -5.09 1.12
C LYS A 75 24.37 -5.86 1.50
N ARG A 76 23.83 -6.69 0.60
CA ARG A 76 22.69 -7.57 0.90
C ARG A 76 23.12 -8.65 1.90
N PRO A 77 22.29 -9.00 2.90
CA PRO A 77 22.53 -10.17 3.74
C PRO A 77 22.72 -11.42 2.88
N LYS A 78 23.59 -12.35 3.29
CA LYS A 78 23.77 -13.62 2.57
C LYS A 78 22.83 -14.72 3.08
N SER A 79 22.32 -14.52 4.28
CA SER A 79 21.47 -15.47 4.99
C SER A 79 20.38 -14.74 5.76
N VAL A 80 19.39 -15.52 6.18
CA VAL A 80 18.27 -15.08 7.01
C VAL A 80 17.98 -16.15 8.07
N GLU A 81 17.55 -15.72 9.24
CA GLU A 81 17.10 -16.59 10.32
C GLU A 81 15.59 -16.79 10.22
N ARG A 82 15.13 -18.04 10.34
CA ARG A 82 13.71 -18.39 10.42
C ARG A 82 13.42 -19.10 11.72
N THR A 83 12.27 -18.76 12.30
CA THR A 83 11.71 -19.47 13.45
C THR A 83 10.71 -20.49 12.95
N LEU A 84 11.00 -21.76 13.18
CA LEU A 84 10.20 -22.90 12.77
C LEU A 84 9.54 -23.54 13.99
N LEU A 85 8.42 -24.23 13.77
CA LEU A 85 7.67 -24.92 14.80
C LEU A 85 7.89 -26.43 14.69
N ASN A 86 8.20 -27.07 15.82
CA ASN A 86 8.24 -28.51 15.99
C ASN A 86 6.83 -29.10 16.10
N GLN A 87 6.73 -30.43 16.02
CA GLN A 87 5.47 -31.17 16.17
C GLN A 87 4.82 -31.02 17.55
N ASP A 88 5.62 -30.72 18.58
CA ASP A 88 5.16 -30.47 19.95
C ASP A 88 4.75 -29.00 20.18
N GLY A 89 4.80 -28.16 19.14
CA GLY A 89 4.48 -26.73 19.20
C GLY A 89 5.61 -25.85 19.74
N THR A 90 6.75 -26.41 20.12
CA THR A 90 7.94 -25.61 20.48
C THR A 90 8.56 -24.98 19.24
N SER A 91 9.27 -23.85 19.40
CA SER A 91 9.95 -23.19 18.29
C SER A 91 11.47 -23.37 18.33
N PHE A 92 12.08 -23.39 17.15
CA PHE A 92 13.52 -23.40 16.98
C PHE A 92 13.94 -22.45 15.85
N GLN A 93 15.16 -21.94 15.92
CA GLN A 93 15.69 -21.03 14.92
C GLN A 93 16.70 -21.75 14.03
N LYS A 94 16.66 -21.46 12.73
CA LYS A 94 17.65 -21.96 11.77
C LYS A 94 18.01 -20.86 10.77
N THR A 95 19.30 -20.81 10.43
CA THR A 95 19.82 -19.87 9.43
C THR A 95 19.86 -20.54 8.06
N PHE A 96 19.38 -19.83 7.04
CA PHE A 96 19.32 -20.28 5.66
C PHE A 96 20.02 -19.29 4.74
N SER A 97 20.62 -19.78 3.65
CA SER A 97 21.00 -18.88 2.56
C SER A 97 19.74 -18.29 1.90
N LEU A 98 19.87 -17.11 1.28
CA LEU A 98 18.69 -16.44 0.70
C LEU A 98 17.95 -17.25 -0.39
N ASN A 99 18.68 -18.08 -1.15
CA ASN A 99 18.12 -18.90 -2.23
C ASN A 99 17.51 -20.23 -1.73
N GLU A 100 17.76 -20.60 -0.48
CA GLU A 100 17.19 -21.79 0.18
C GLU A 100 16.07 -21.42 1.17
N SER A 101 15.74 -20.14 1.28
CA SER A 101 14.73 -19.64 2.22
C SER A 101 13.46 -19.23 1.52
N TYR A 102 12.36 -19.21 2.27
CA TYR A 102 11.10 -18.60 1.90
C TYR A 102 11.01 -17.19 2.50
N SER A 103 10.05 -16.39 2.05
CA SER A 103 9.60 -15.17 2.72
C SER A 103 8.14 -14.91 2.39
N ILE A 104 7.37 -14.40 3.36
CA ILE A 104 5.98 -14.00 3.16
C ILE A 104 5.89 -12.49 3.22
N LEU A 105 5.53 -11.87 2.10
CA LEU A 105 5.19 -10.45 2.08
C LEU A 105 3.74 -10.28 2.50
N THR A 106 3.53 -9.65 3.65
CA THR A 106 2.20 -9.22 4.08
C THR A 106 1.95 -7.78 3.63
N VAL A 107 0.88 -7.58 2.87
CA VAL A 107 0.46 -6.27 2.34
C VAL A 107 -0.89 -5.90 2.98
N PRO A 108 -1.10 -4.67 3.47
CA PRO A 108 -2.36 -4.29 4.08
C PRO A 108 -3.46 -4.15 3.02
N GLU A 109 -4.68 -4.53 3.40
CA GLU A 109 -5.90 -4.28 2.64
C GLU A 109 -6.66 -3.12 3.28
N PHE A 110 -7.07 -2.15 2.48
CA PHE A 110 -7.74 -0.94 2.94
C PHE A 110 -9.22 -0.98 2.60
N SER A 111 -10.03 -0.25 3.36
CA SER A 111 -11.35 0.13 2.85
C SER A 111 -11.21 0.90 1.53
N LYS A 112 -12.26 0.91 0.70
CA LYS A 112 -12.34 1.80 -0.47
C LYS A 112 -12.10 3.25 -0.04
N ALA A 113 -11.49 4.04 -0.93
CA ALA A 113 -11.21 5.43 -0.59
C ALA A 113 -12.53 6.19 -0.40
N THR A 114 -12.62 7.04 0.62
CA THR A 114 -13.86 7.77 0.95
C THR A 114 -14.42 8.54 -0.25
N ILE A 115 -13.56 9.17 -1.06
CA ILE A 115 -13.95 9.91 -2.26
C ILE A 115 -14.67 9.06 -3.31
N PHE A 116 -14.46 7.74 -3.31
CA PHE A 116 -15.10 6.81 -4.25
C PHE A 116 -16.28 6.04 -3.64
N GLY A 117 -16.22 5.76 -2.33
CA GLY A 117 -17.22 4.92 -1.64
C GLY A 117 -18.28 5.68 -0.84
N GLY A 118 -18.12 6.98 -0.59
CA GLY A 118 -19.05 7.77 0.25
C GLY A 118 -19.06 7.35 1.73
N ALA A 119 -18.05 6.58 2.17
CA ALA A 119 -17.92 6.12 3.55
C ALA A 119 -17.63 7.28 4.52
N THR A 120 -17.85 7.06 5.81
CA THR A 120 -17.50 8.05 6.85
C THR A 120 -16.03 8.39 6.78
N ILE A 121 -15.70 9.69 6.82
CA ILE A 121 -14.31 10.14 6.90
C ILE A 121 -13.70 9.61 8.20
N VAL A 122 -12.57 8.94 8.05
CA VAL A 122 -11.70 8.58 9.17
C VAL A 122 -10.37 9.31 9.00
N GLN A 123 -9.80 9.78 10.11
CA GLN A 123 -8.42 10.27 10.11
C GLN A 123 -7.48 9.09 9.86
N GLY A 124 -6.43 9.27 9.04
CA GLY A 124 -5.55 8.17 8.66
C GLY A 124 -6.15 7.29 7.56
N ILE A 125 -6.00 5.97 7.68
CA ILE A 125 -6.52 4.98 6.74
C ILE A 125 -7.07 3.77 7.51
N ASN A 126 -8.20 3.25 7.06
CA ASN A 126 -8.82 2.08 7.66
C ASN A 126 -8.29 0.80 7.01
N VAL A 127 -7.69 -0.07 7.83
CA VAL A 127 -7.19 -1.39 7.41
C VAL A 127 -8.26 -2.42 7.72
N ILE A 128 -8.75 -3.11 6.68
CA ILE A 128 -9.83 -4.10 6.80
C ILE A 128 -9.33 -5.54 6.72
N GLY A 129 -8.06 -5.72 6.35
CA GLY A 129 -7.47 -7.03 6.17
C GLY A 129 -5.98 -6.94 5.82
N HIS A 130 -5.44 -8.07 5.40
CA HIS A 130 -4.12 -8.18 4.84
C HIS A 130 -4.08 -9.34 3.85
N GLN A 131 -3.18 -9.23 2.89
CA GLN A 131 -2.95 -10.23 1.86
C GLN A 131 -1.50 -10.68 1.92
N GLN A 132 -1.25 -11.94 1.55
CA GLN A 132 0.06 -12.56 1.69
C GLN A 132 0.56 -13.07 0.34
N LEU A 133 1.86 -12.88 0.10
CA LEU A 133 2.57 -13.43 -1.05
C LEU A 133 3.77 -14.22 -0.59
N ALA A 134 3.88 -15.46 -1.05
CA ALA A 134 5.07 -16.26 -0.86
C ALA A 134 6.13 -15.93 -1.91
N PHE A 135 7.39 -15.86 -1.47
CA PHE A 135 8.57 -15.71 -2.30
C PHE A 135 9.65 -16.71 -1.87
N GLY A 136 10.53 -17.09 -2.79
CA GLY A 136 11.62 -18.03 -2.53
C GLY A 136 11.22 -19.46 -2.85
N VAL A 137 11.70 -20.40 -2.04
CA VAL A 137 11.35 -21.83 -2.17
C VAL A 137 9.89 -22.10 -1.79
N ASN A 138 9.35 -23.23 -2.23
CA ASN A 138 8.02 -23.65 -1.83
C ASN A 138 7.96 -23.86 -0.32
N MET A 139 6.98 -23.26 0.36
CA MET A 139 6.89 -23.29 1.82
C MET A 139 6.62 -24.69 2.37
N PHE A 140 5.84 -25.52 1.68
CA PHE A 140 5.55 -26.89 2.13
C PHE A 140 6.78 -27.79 2.01
N GLU A 141 7.46 -27.76 0.88
CA GLU A 141 8.73 -28.48 0.68
C GLU A 141 9.78 -28.01 1.70
N PHE A 142 9.87 -26.69 1.92
CA PHE A 142 10.77 -26.12 2.91
C PHE A 142 10.48 -26.63 4.33
N LEU A 143 9.22 -26.75 4.73
CA LEU A 143 8.85 -27.27 6.04
C LEU A 143 9.20 -28.76 6.18
N GLU A 144 8.93 -29.54 5.14
CA GLU A 144 9.26 -30.98 5.08
C GLU A 144 10.78 -31.20 5.20
N ASP A 145 11.59 -30.51 4.39
CA ASP A 145 13.05 -30.60 4.39
C ASP A 145 13.68 -30.23 5.74
N ASN A 146 12.95 -29.44 6.54
CA ASN A 146 13.41 -28.98 7.85
C ASN A 146 12.74 -29.71 9.03
N ASN A 147 11.95 -30.76 8.78
CA ASN A 147 11.18 -31.48 9.79
C ASN A 147 10.34 -30.54 10.68
N ALA A 148 9.79 -29.48 10.09
CA ALA A 148 9.00 -28.46 10.77
C ALA A 148 7.51 -28.63 10.45
N GLN A 149 6.65 -28.36 11.44
CA GLN A 149 5.19 -28.39 11.27
C GLN A 149 4.65 -27.01 10.86
N GLY A 150 5.41 -25.94 11.07
CA GLY A 150 4.98 -24.60 10.73
C GLY A 150 6.08 -23.55 10.91
N ILE A 151 5.68 -22.30 10.73
CA ILE A 151 6.54 -21.13 10.85
C ILE A 151 5.96 -20.18 11.89
N GLN A 152 6.83 -19.40 12.51
CA GLN A 152 6.42 -18.32 13.40
C GLN A 152 7.07 -17.01 12.95
N GLU A 153 6.25 -16.08 12.46
CA GLU A 153 6.72 -14.77 12.00
C GLU A 153 5.84 -13.65 12.56
N SER A 154 6.47 -12.52 12.86
CA SER A 154 5.78 -11.28 13.20
C SER A 154 6.29 -10.17 12.29
N THR A 155 5.37 -9.41 11.70
CA THR A 155 5.69 -8.31 10.80
C THR A 155 4.96 -7.06 11.27
N SER A 156 5.70 -5.96 11.40
CA SER A 156 5.11 -4.64 11.66
C SER A 156 5.04 -3.85 10.36
N ILE A 157 3.83 -3.47 9.95
CA ILE A 157 3.58 -2.77 8.70
C ILE A 157 3.41 -1.28 8.99
N ASP A 158 4.27 -0.44 8.41
CA ASP A 158 4.05 1.02 8.37
C ASP A 158 3.05 1.35 7.26
N VAL A 159 1.78 1.26 7.63
CA VAL A 159 0.64 1.41 6.72
C VAL A 159 0.60 2.79 6.05
N ILE A 160 0.89 3.85 6.79
CA ILE A 160 0.86 5.22 6.27
C ILE A 160 1.98 5.43 5.25
N SER A 161 3.20 4.95 5.53
CA SER A 161 4.30 5.02 4.57
C SER A 161 4.01 4.19 3.32
N PHE A 162 3.33 3.05 3.44
CA PHE A 162 2.90 2.26 2.30
C PHE A 162 1.85 3.00 1.45
N ALA A 163 0.84 3.62 2.07
CA ALA A 163 -0.14 4.45 1.38
C ALA A 163 0.53 5.64 0.65
N ARG A 164 1.51 6.30 1.28
CA ARG A 164 2.29 7.37 0.64
C ARG A 164 3.12 6.88 -0.55
N LEU A 165 3.65 5.66 -0.48
CA LEU A 165 4.34 5.04 -1.62
C LEU A 165 3.36 4.84 -2.80
N LEU A 166 2.14 4.35 -2.53
CA LEU A 166 1.10 4.22 -3.55
C LEU A 166 0.72 5.58 -4.16
N ALA A 167 0.57 6.62 -3.33
CA ALA A 167 0.32 7.98 -3.80
C ALA A 167 1.41 8.47 -4.76
N LYS A 168 2.68 8.26 -4.40
CA LYS A 168 3.83 8.63 -5.24
C LYS A 168 3.85 7.88 -6.57
N ILE A 169 3.57 6.57 -6.58
CA ILE A 169 3.46 5.76 -7.80
C ILE A 169 2.32 6.30 -8.69
N ALA A 170 1.14 6.51 -8.09
CA ALA A 170 -0.04 7.01 -8.80
C ALA A 170 0.19 8.39 -9.43
N TYR A 171 0.80 9.32 -8.68
CA TYR A 171 1.11 10.67 -9.14
C TYR A 171 2.13 10.65 -10.29
N GLY A 172 3.24 9.90 -10.13
CA GLY A 172 4.25 9.78 -11.17
C GLY A 172 3.69 9.20 -12.47
N MET A 173 2.84 8.17 -12.39
CA MET A 173 2.17 7.61 -13.58
C MET A 173 1.20 8.59 -14.24
N ALA A 174 0.45 9.36 -13.45
CA ALA A 174 -0.44 10.38 -14.00
C ALA A 174 0.35 11.49 -14.71
N VAL A 175 1.48 11.92 -14.15
CA VAL A 175 2.37 12.90 -14.78
C VAL A 175 3.01 12.34 -16.05
N LEU A 176 3.43 11.08 -16.06
CA LEU A 176 3.96 10.42 -17.26
C LEU A 176 2.95 10.43 -18.41
N HIS A 177 1.68 10.10 -18.12
CA HIS A 177 0.65 9.98 -19.15
C HIS A 177 0.05 11.33 -19.58
N ASN A 178 -0.11 12.27 -18.65
CA ASN A 178 -0.89 13.50 -18.88
C ASN A 178 -0.03 14.76 -18.91
N GLY A 179 1.27 14.65 -18.62
CA GLY A 179 2.11 15.80 -18.31
C GLY A 179 1.78 16.39 -16.93
N ILE A 180 2.41 17.52 -16.64
CA ILE A 180 2.19 18.23 -15.38
C ILE A 180 0.84 18.96 -15.45
N PHE A 181 0.06 18.81 -14.39
CA PHE A 181 -1.24 19.46 -14.19
C PHE A 181 -1.17 20.38 -12.96
N PRO A 182 -2.13 21.31 -12.79
CA PRO A 182 -2.10 22.25 -11.68
C PRO A 182 -2.02 21.52 -10.33
N ARG A 183 -1.07 21.91 -9.49
CA ARG A 183 -0.72 21.19 -8.24
C ARG A 183 -1.83 21.29 -7.21
N GLU A 184 -2.53 22.42 -7.21
CA GLU A 184 -3.72 22.68 -6.40
C GLU A 184 -4.87 21.72 -6.70
N GLU A 185 -4.86 21.05 -7.85
CA GLU A 185 -5.84 20.03 -8.21
C GLU A 185 -5.41 18.62 -7.75
N SER A 186 -4.27 18.46 -7.08
CA SER A 186 -3.77 17.16 -6.61
C SER A 186 -3.90 17.03 -5.08
N PRO A 187 -4.94 16.35 -4.56
CA PRO A 187 -5.07 16.13 -3.12
C PRO A 187 -3.95 15.24 -2.54
N ILE A 188 -3.28 14.45 -3.39
CA ILE A 188 -2.23 13.53 -2.96
C ILE A 188 -0.85 14.17 -2.86
N LEU A 189 -0.64 15.39 -3.36
CA LEU A 189 0.65 16.07 -3.19
C LEU A 189 0.97 16.36 -1.71
N PRO A 190 0.07 16.95 -0.90
CA PRO A 190 0.30 17.09 0.54
C PRO A 190 0.59 15.76 1.24
N ILE A 191 -0.04 14.66 0.81
CA ILE A 191 0.21 13.32 1.35
C ILE A 191 1.64 12.85 1.03
N ILE A 192 2.08 12.98 -0.22
CA ILE A 192 3.42 12.60 -0.68
C ILE A 192 4.48 13.47 0.02
N LEU A 193 4.20 14.76 0.20
CA LEU A 193 5.10 15.71 0.84
C LEU A 193 5.09 15.64 2.37
N ASN A 194 4.31 14.72 2.95
CA ASN A 194 4.18 14.52 4.40
C ASN A 194 3.62 15.78 5.11
N GLU A 195 2.69 16.46 4.45
CA GLU A 195 1.95 17.65 4.92
C GLU A 195 0.51 17.30 5.34
N SER A 196 0.04 16.09 5.03
CA SER A 196 -1.28 15.57 5.43
C SER A 196 -1.21 14.07 5.77
N ASP A 197 -2.05 13.66 6.72
CA ASP A 197 -2.24 12.27 7.16
C ASP A 197 -3.61 11.69 6.76
N ASP A 198 -4.44 12.42 6.00
CA ASP A 198 -5.80 12.00 5.62
C ASP A 198 -5.79 11.06 4.40
N VAL A 199 -4.93 10.05 4.45
CA VAL A 199 -4.63 9.14 3.34
C VAL A 199 -5.85 8.32 2.89
N GLY A 200 -6.67 7.83 3.83
CA GLY A 200 -7.83 6.98 3.56
C GLY A 200 -8.97 7.69 2.83
N PHE A 201 -8.96 9.03 2.80
CA PHE A 201 -9.93 9.77 1.99
C PHE A 201 -9.65 9.58 0.48
N TRP A 202 -8.37 9.49 0.11
CA TRP A 202 -7.90 9.52 -1.28
C TRP A 202 -7.35 8.18 -1.77
N ILE A 203 -7.03 7.25 -0.88
CA ILE A 203 -6.35 5.99 -1.15
C ILE A 203 -7.13 4.84 -0.49
N GLY A 204 -7.32 3.74 -1.23
CA GLY A 204 -7.99 2.53 -0.73
C GLY A 204 -7.66 1.28 -1.55
N SER A 205 -8.25 0.13 -1.20
CA SER A 205 -8.22 -1.08 -2.05
C SER A 205 -9.27 -0.98 -3.16
N SER A 206 -9.06 -1.71 -4.25
CA SER A 206 -9.95 -1.75 -5.40
C SER A 206 -10.16 -3.18 -5.89
N ASP A 207 -11.43 -3.57 -6.01
CA ASP A 207 -11.87 -4.83 -6.63
C ASP A 207 -11.64 -4.85 -8.16
N SER A 208 -10.98 -3.81 -8.71
CA SER A 208 -10.74 -3.68 -10.14
C SER A 208 -9.68 -4.69 -10.58
N LEU A 209 -10.09 -5.72 -11.33
CA LEU A 209 -9.16 -6.60 -12.02
C LEU A 209 -8.49 -5.84 -13.16
N LEU A 210 -7.15 -5.74 -13.11
CA LEU A 210 -6.36 -5.30 -14.25
C LEU A 210 -6.10 -6.50 -15.17
N SER A 211 -6.09 -6.28 -16.48
CA SER A 211 -5.91 -7.32 -17.48
C SER A 211 -4.61 -8.10 -17.28
N GLU A 212 -4.61 -9.39 -17.66
CA GLU A 212 -3.39 -10.20 -17.67
C GLU A 212 -2.26 -9.52 -18.47
N SER A 213 -1.10 -9.43 -17.85
CA SER A 213 0.10 -8.83 -18.44
C SER A 213 1.33 -9.54 -17.91
N LYS A 214 2.43 -9.52 -18.68
CA LYS A 214 3.73 -10.01 -18.23
C LYS A 214 4.49 -9.00 -17.36
N ALA A 215 3.98 -7.77 -17.23
CA ALA A 215 4.58 -6.75 -16.38
C ALA A 215 4.52 -7.16 -14.91
N LYS A 216 5.55 -6.79 -14.13
CA LYS A 216 5.59 -7.06 -12.67
C LYS A 216 4.62 -6.19 -11.87
N HIS A 217 4.27 -5.03 -12.40
CA HIS A 217 3.34 -4.09 -11.79
C HIS A 217 2.46 -3.51 -12.90
N LEU A 218 1.20 -3.26 -12.60
CA LEU A 218 0.30 -2.56 -13.51
C LEU A 218 -0.19 -1.29 -12.83
N VAL A 219 -0.16 -0.18 -13.56
CA VAL A 219 -0.78 1.06 -13.11
C VAL A 219 -1.65 1.60 -14.24
N LEU A 220 -2.95 1.68 -13.97
CA LEU A 220 -3.94 2.16 -14.92
C LEU A 220 -4.46 3.51 -14.45
N THR A 221 -4.16 4.56 -15.22
CA THR A 221 -4.68 5.90 -14.97
C THR A 221 -5.90 6.15 -15.86
N LYS A 222 -7.05 6.47 -15.25
CA LYS A 222 -8.30 6.77 -15.94
C LYS A 222 -8.80 8.17 -15.57
N HIS A 223 -9.39 8.85 -16.55
CA HIS A 223 -10.22 10.01 -16.29
C HIS A 223 -11.66 9.56 -16.10
N GLN A 224 -12.27 9.92 -14.97
CA GLN A 224 -13.66 9.60 -14.66
C GLN A 224 -14.41 10.90 -14.41
N LYS A 225 -15.56 11.07 -15.08
CA LYS A 225 -16.50 12.16 -14.78
C LYS A 225 -17.30 11.77 -13.54
N TYR A 226 -17.32 12.64 -12.53
CA TYR A 226 -18.10 12.50 -11.31
C TYR A 226 -19.08 13.67 -11.20
N SER A 227 -20.38 13.39 -11.34
CA SER A 227 -21.45 14.39 -11.56
C SER A 227 -21.16 15.35 -12.74
N PHE A 228 -22.05 16.29 -13.03
CA PHE A 228 -22.02 17.11 -14.26
C PHE A 228 -20.80 18.06 -14.38
N SER A 229 -19.91 18.13 -13.37
CA SER A 229 -18.92 19.22 -13.28
C SER A 229 -17.47 18.82 -12.97
N TYR A 230 -17.18 17.60 -12.51
CA TYR A 230 -15.82 17.24 -12.05
C TYR A 230 -15.24 16.05 -12.81
N VAL A 231 -14.06 16.22 -13.39
CA VAL A 231 -13.25 15.11 -13.92
C VAL A 231 -12.20 14.78 -12.88
N HIS A 232 -12.25 13.58 -12.32
CA HIS A 232 -11.19 13.08 -11.46
C HIS A 232 -10.27 12.17 -12.26
N THR A 233 -8.96 12.28 -12.02
CA THR A 233 -7.99 11.28 -12.47
C THR A 233 -7.81 10.27 -11.36
N LYS A 234 -8.18 9.02 -11.63
CA LYS A 234 -8.03 7.88 -10.74
C LYS A 234 -6.92 6.98 -11.27
N SER A 235 -6.02 6.55 -10.39
CA SER A 235 -5.04 5.51 -10.71
C SER A 235 -5.40 4.23 -9.97
N ILE A 236 -5.39 3.11 -10.68
CA ILE A 236 -5.47 1.75 -10.11
C ILE A 236 -4.07 1.14 -10.18
N ILE A 237 -3.54 0.69 -9.04
CA ILE A 237 -2.19 0.13 -8.92
C ILE A 237 -2.31 -1.34 -8.50
N GLN A 238 -1.88 -2.25 -9.37
CA GLN A 238 -1.66 -3.65 -9.05
C GLN A 238 -0.16 -3.87 -8.85
N LEU A 239 0.26 -4.07 -7.61
CA LEU A 239 1.63 -4.50 -7.33
C LEU A 239 1.75 -6.02 -7.49
N PHE A 240 2.89 -6.51 -7.96
CA PHE A 240 3.14 -7.95 -8.15
C PHE A 240 2.09 -8.61 -9.04
N ASN A 241 1.84 -8.00 -10.20
CA ASN A 241 0.88 -8.50 -11.17
C ASN A 241 1.15 -9.97 -11.55
N GLY A 242 0.06 -10.73 -11.69
CA GLY A 242 0.08 -12.20 -11.77
C GLY A 242 0.01 -12.89 -10.40
N SER A 243 -0.09 -12.15 -9.31
CA SER A 243 -0.49 -12.66 -7.99
C SER A 243 -1.97 -12.41 -7.72
N GLU A 244 -2.48 -13.00 -6.63
CA GLU A 244 -3.84 -12.81 -6.13
C GLU A 244 -4.02 -11.52 -5.32
N LEU A 245 -3.01 -10.63 -5.30
CA LEU A 245 -3.20 -9.35 -4.63
C LEU A 245 -4.32 -8.56 -5.25
N GLU A 246 -5.05 -7.83 -4.42
CA GLU A 246 -5.95 -6.79 -4.88
C GLU A 246 -5.19 -5.56 -5.35
N ALA A 247 -5.83 -4.80 -6.22
CA ALA A 247 -5.33 -3.51 -6.64
C ALA A 247 -5.60 -2.45 -5.57
N PHE A 248 -4.86 -1.35 -5.65
CA PHE A 248 -5.11 -0.13 -4.88
C PHE A 248 -5.69 0.95 -5.79
N GLU A 249 -6.57 1.78 -5.26
CA GLU A 249 -7.08 2.96 -5.94
C GLU A 249 -6.55 4.25 -5.31
N VAL A 250 -6.24 5.24 -6.15
CA VAL A 250 -5.75 6.54 -5.72
C VAL A 250 -6.44 7.64 -6.53
N ALA A 251 -7.03 8.62 -5.84
CA ALA A 251 -7.53 9.85 -6.44
C ALA A 251 -6.39 10.84 -6.66
N VAL A 252 -5.91 10.97 -7.89
CA VAL A 252 -4.69 11.72 -8.22
C VAL A 252 -4.96 13.18 -8.51
N ARG A 253 -5.96 13.47 -9.34
CA ARG A 253 -6.34 14.83 -9.72
C ARG A 253 -7.82 15.01 -9.49
N VAL A 254 -8.17 15.95 -8.63
CA VAL A 254 -9.54 16.27 -8.21
C VAL A 254 -9.63 17.79 -8.17
N PRO A 255 -10.12 18.44 -9.25
CA PRO A 255 -10.34 19.89 -9.24
C PRO A 255 -11.27 20.27 -8.09
N ASN A 256 -10.94 21.34 -7.36
CA ASN A 256 -11.68 21.82 -6.20
C ASN A 256 -11.76 20.83 -5.02
N TRP A 257 -10.80 19.91 -4.88
CA TRP A 257 -10.80 18.89 -3.83
C TRP A 257 -10.90 19.46 -2.41
N LYS A 258 -10.33 20.65 -2.14
CA LYS A 258 -10.40 21.29 -0.82
C LYS A 258 -11.85 21.53 -0.39
N SER A 259 -12.67 22.08 -1.29
CA SER A 259 -14.09 22.31 -1.03
C SER A 259 -14.84 20.98 -0.85
N ILE A 260 -14.53 19.97 -1.68
CA ILE A 260 -15.10 18.62 -1.53
C ILE A 260 -14.76 18.05 -0.16
N TYR A 261 -13.51 18.16 0.27
CA TYR A 261 -13.01 17.66 1.54
C TYR A 261 -13.70 18.36 2.73
N GLU A 262 -13.72 19.69 2.75
CA GLU A 262 -14.37 20.49 3.80
C GLU A 262 -15.87 20.21 3.93
N ASN A 263 -16.57 20.06 2.80
CA ASN A 263 -18.00 19.75 2.78
C ASN A 263 -18.27 18.37 3.39
N ASN A 264 -17.49 17.35 3.03
CA ASN A 264 -17.68 16.00 3.58
C ASN A 264 -17.30 15.95 5.07
N PHE A 265 -16.27 16.69 5.50
CA PHE A 265 -15.87 16.77 6.91
C PHE A 265 -16.89 17.51 7.79
N SER A 266 -17.56 18.51 7.22
CA SER A 266 -18.64 19.21 7.93
C SER A 266 -19.86 18.30 8.12
N LEU A 267 -20.20 17.49 7.11
CA LEU A 267 -21.34 16.57 7.17
C LEU A 267 -21.16 15.46 8.22
N THR A 268 -19.98 14.85 8.31
CA THR A 268 -19.68 13.83 9.33
C THR A 268 -19.79 14.40 10.75
N ASN A 269 -19.31 15.62 10.99
CA ASN A 269 -19.43 16.28 12.28
C ASN A 269 -20.87 16.61 12.66
N THR A 270 -21.72 16.98 11.69
CA THR A 270 -23.16 17.20 11.95
C THR A 270 -23.92 15.91 12.24
N ASN A 271 -23.56 14.80 11.61
CA ASN A 271 -24.21 13.51 11.84
C ASN A 271 -23.77 12.88 13.17
N ASN A 272 -22.48 12.97 13.52
CA ASN A 272 -21.97 12.53 14.82
C ASN A 272 -22.60 13.31 16.00
N ARG A 273 -23.04 14.56 15.80
CA ARG A 273 -23.80 15.30 16.82
C ARG A 273 -25.23 14.78 16.99
N LYS A 274 -25.89 14.36 15.91
CA LYS A 274 -27.26 13.82 15.97
C LYS A 274 -27.31 12.39 16.51
N GLU A 275 -26.30 11.57 16.24
CA GLU A 275 -26.23 10.20 16.78
C GLU A 275 -25.87 10.18 18.28
N ASN A 276 -25.09 11.16 18.77
CA ASN A 276 -24.78 11.29 20.19
C ASN A 276 -25.91 11.88 21.05
N GLU A 277 -27.00 12.40 20.45
CA GLU A 277 -28.21 12.80 21.20
C GLU A 277 -29.19 11.63 21.43
N PHE A 278 -28.96 10.46 20.83
CA PHE A 278 -29.89 9.31 20.89
C PHE A 278 -29.44 8.14 21.78
N TYR A 279 -28.27 8.19 22.42
CA TYR A 279 -27.81 7.15 23.35
C TYR A 279 -27.53 7.72 24.75
N PHE A 280 -28.60 7.96 25.51
CA PHE A 280 -28.58 7.92 26.97
C PHE A 280 -29.94 7.43 27.48
N GLN A 281 -30.25 6.15 27.28
CA GLN A 281 -31.18 5.41 28.12
C GLN A 281 -30.52 4.11 28.55
N SER A 282 -29.92 4.16 29.74
CA SER A 282 -29.43 2.99 30.46
C SER A 282 -30.62 2.16 30.95
N THR A 283 -30.73 0.91 30.52
CA THR A 283 -31.48 -0.10 31.26
C THR A 283 -30.51 -1.14 31.78
N HIS A 284 -30.26 -1.07 33.08
CA HIS A 284 -29.70 -2.16 33.87
C HIS A 284 -30.60 -3.40 33.74
N THR A 285 -29.99 -4.55 33.50
CA THR A 285 -30.49 -5.83 34.00
C THR A 285 -29.31 -6.78 34.15
N GLU A 286 -29.00 -7.12 35.41
CA GLU A 286 -28.16 -8.25 35.77
C GLU A 286 -28.93 -9.56 35.56
N SER A 287 -28.25 -10.63 35.13
CA SER A 287 -28.38 -11.96 35.76
C SER A 287 -27.40 -13.00 35.19
N HIS A 288 -26.62 -13.55 36.13
CA HIS A 288 -26.08 -14.90 36.29
C HIS A 288 -26.05 -15.96 35.16
N SER A 289 -24.82 -16.49 34.98
CA SER A 289 -24.38 -17.90 34.91
C SER A 289 -25.11 -18.93 34.02
N LYS A 290 -24.33 -19.66 33.18
CA LYS A 290 -24.07 -21.11 33.32
C LYS A 290 -23.16 -21.68 32.21
N LEU A 291 -22.53 -22.80 32.58
CA LEU A 291 -21.59 -23.70 31.91
C LEU A 291 -22.13 -24.49 30.69
N GLN A 292 -21.18 -25.14 29.98
CA GLN A 292 -21.29 -26.28 29.03
C GLN A 292 -21.76 -25.93 27.60
N THR A 293 -21.31 -26.53 26.49
CA THR A 293 -20.38 -27.64 26.14
C THR A 293 -20.20 -27.62 24.61
N ASP A 294 -19.07 -28.15 24.14
CA ASP A 294 -18.84 -28.88 22.87
C ASP A 294 -19.59 -28.48 21.58
N GLY A 295 -18.81 -28.08 20.57
CA GLY A 295 -19.26 -27.98 19.18
C GLY A 295 -18.11 -28.17 18.20
N LYS A 296 -17.81 -29.43 17.86
CA LYS A 296 -16.98 -29.80 16.70
C LYS A 296 -17.58 -29.21 15.41
N ILE A 297 -16.80 -28.49 14.62
CA ILE A 297 -17.12 -28.17 13.23
C ILE A 297 -16.15 -28.94 12.34
N THR A 298 -16.70 -29.83 11.52
CA THR A 298 -15.98 -30.58 10.48
C THR A 298 -16.25 -29.91 9.15
N ILE A 299 -15.21 -29.44 8.46
CA ILE A 299 -15.29 -28.92 7.10
C ILE A 299 -14.81 -30.04 6.16
N LYS A 300 -15.67 -30.46 5.23
CA LYS A 300 -15.30 -31.36 4.12
C LYS A 300 -14.75 -30.51 2.97
N PRO A 301 -13.66 -30.94 2.30
CA PRO A 301 -13.15 -30.25 1.13
C PRO A 301 -14.00 -30.56 -0.11
N SER A 302 -14.25 -29.52 -0.90
CA SER A 302 -14.61 -29.57 -2.32
C SER A 302 -13.36 -29.33 -3.16
#